data_AF-A0AAV0W6K0-F1
#
_entry.id   AF-A0AAV0W6K0-F1
#
_cell.length_a   1.000
_cell.length_b   1.000
_cell.length_c   1.000
_cell.angle_alpha   90.00
_cell.angle_beta   90.00
_cell.angle_gamma   90.00
#
_symmetry.space_group_name_H-M   'P 1'
#
loop_
_entity.id
_entity.type
_entity.pdbx_description
1 polymer ?
#
loop_
_entity_poly.entity_id
_entity_poly.type
_entity_poly.pdbx_seq_one_letter_code
_entity_poly.pdbx_strand_id
1 'polypeptide(L)'
;MADGKCTKRYPRPLVAETVTGNDGYPVYRRRSKEDNGRTIKVKVQNQEIEIGNEFIVPYCPLLSRIFETHANVESCHSAKSIKYLCKYVTKGSDMAVFGIASENVNDEISNFQMGRYVSTNEALWRLLSFQIHERYPTVVHLAVHLENGQRVYFTEANAAQRAERPPSTTLTSFFAMCESDPFAATLLPFDFKRLL
;
A
#
# COMPACT_ATOMS: atom_id res chain seq x y z
N MET A 1 26.50 -3.76 -3.23
CA MET A 1 27.50 -2.72 -3.53
C MET A 1 27.55 -2.55 -5.04
N ALA A 2 27.67 -1.34 -5.55
CA ALA A 2 27.93 -1.07 -6.96
C ALA A 2 29.08 -0.06 -7.02
N ASP A 3 30.11 -0.33 -7.83
CA ASP A 3 31.32 0.51 -7.96
C ASP A 3 32.00 0.85 -6.62
N GLY A 4 32.07 -0.13 -5.71
CA GLY A 4 32.64 0.06 -4.37
C GLY A 4 31.80 0.96 -3.45
N LYS A 5 30.60 1.39 -3.88
CA LYS A 5 29.69 2.22 -3.09
C LYS A 5 28.44 1.45 -2.70
N CYS A 6 27.90 1.80 -1.54
CA CYS A 6 26.60 1.27 -1.11
C CYS A 6 25.50 1.85 -1.99
N THR A 7 24.73 0.99 -2.66
CA THR A 7 23.58 1.39 -3.49
C THR A 7 22.49 2.11 -2.68
N LYS A 8 22.47 1.91 -1.36
CA LYS A 8 21.57 2.57 -0.40
C LYS A 8 22.16 3.86 0.21
N ARG A 9 23.33 4.29 -0.28
CA ARG A 9 24.03 5.53 0.09
C ARG A 9 24.46 5.59 1.56
N TYR A 10 24.87 4.46 2.12
CA TYR A 10 25.53 4.42 3.42
C TYR A 10 27.06 4.48 3.27
N PRO A 11 27.78 5.11 4.20
CA PRO A 11 27.29 5.85 5.37
C PRO A 11 26.53 7.14 5.00
N ARG A 12 25.56 7.52 5.83
CA ARG A 12 24.79 8.78 5.68
C ARG A 12 25.45 9.91 6.46
N PRO A 13 25.37 11.16 6.01
CA PRO A 13 25.97 12.29 6.72
C PRO A 13 25.35 12.47 8.10
N LEU A 14 26.17 12.86 9.07
CA LEU A 14 25.71 13.32 10.38
C LEU A 14 25.07 14.70 10.24
N VAL A 15 23.87 14.87 10.79
CA VAL A 15 23.11 16.12 10.71
C VAL A 15 22.48 16.38 12.07
N ALA A 16 22.58 17.61 12.56
CA ALA A 16 22.09 18.00 13.88
C ALA A 16 20.56 17.99 13.99
N GLU A 17 19.85 18.22 12.88
CA GLU A 17 18.39 18.27 12.83
C GLU A 17 17.85 17.51 11.63
N THR A 18 16.59 17.07 11.74
CA THR A 18 15.90 16.42 10.61
C THR A 18 15.43 17.51 9.65
N VAL A 19 15.88 17.43 8.41
CA VAL A 19 15.50 18.39 7.36
C VAL A 19 14.53 17.71 6.39
N THR A 20 13.31 18.22 6.35
CA THR A 20 12.27 17.87 5.36
C THR A 20 12.34 18.87 4.21
N GLY A 21 12.87 18.45 3.05
CA GLY A 21 12.84 19.27 1.84
C GLY A 21 11.49 19.18 1.11
N ASN A 22 11.20 20.12 0.20
CA ASN A 22 9.91 20.19 -0.50
C ASN A 22 9.61 18.99 -1.42
N ASP A 23 10.63 18.22 -1.85
CA ASP A 23 10.46 17.31 -2.99
C ASP A 23 11.32 16.03 -2.96
N GLY A 24 11.83 15.65 -1.78
CA GLY A 24 12.73 14.50 -1.60
C GLY A 24 12.50 13.71 -0.31
N TYR A 25 13.27 12.63 -0.14
CA TYR A 25 13.34 11.90 1.13
C TYR A 25 13.91 12.82 2.23
N PRO A 26 13.33 12.81 3.45
CA PRO A 26 13.86 13.59 4.54
C PRO A 26 15.29 13.15 4.89
N VAL A 27 16.11 14.12 5.28
CA VAL A 27 17.43 13.87 5.83
C VAL A 27 17.28 13.84 7.35
N TYR A 28 17.31 12.65 7.94
CA TYR A 28 17.14 12.51 9.38
C TYR A 28 18.35 13.00 10.16
N ARG A 29 18.08 13.59 11.34
CA ARG A 29 19.08 13.83 12.36
C ARG A 29 19.85 12.54 12.64
N ARG A 30 21.18 12.63 12.61
CA ARG A 30 22.11 11.56 12.99
C ARG A 30 23.17 12.17 13.89
N ARG A 31 23.13 11.80 15.17
CA ARG A 31 24.00 12.38 16.21
C ARG A 31 25.43 11.89 16.04
N SER A 32 26.38 12.82 16.06
CA SER A 32 27.81 12.51 16.13
C SER A 32 28.19 12.02 17.52
N LYS A 33 29.42 11.54 17.70
CA LYS A 33 29.93 11.13 19.02
C LYS A 33 29.95 12.28 20.02
N GLU A 34 30.23 13.50 19.55
CA GLU A 34 30.22 14.74 20.33
C GLU A 34 28.81 15.17 20.74
N ASP A 35 27.78 14.80 19.96
CA ASP A 35 26.35 15.00 20.25
C ASP A 35 25.70 13.75 20.88
N ASN A 36 26.44 13.04 21.74
CA ASN A 36 25.95 11.85 22.46
C ASN A 36 25.45 10.71 21.54
N GLY A 37 26.01 10.62 20.33
CA GLY A 37 25.85 9.49 19.42
C GLY A 37 26.60 8.26 19.91
N ARG A 38 26.17 7.07 19.47
CA ARG A 38 26.80 5.80 19.85
C ARG A 38 27.71 5.32 18.73
N THR A 39 28.86 4.79 19.11
CA THR A 39 29.73 4.04 18.20
C THR A 39 29.99 2.65 18.76
N ILE A 40 30.18 1.68 17.88
CA ILE A 40 30.61 0.33 18.22
C ILE A 40 31.83 -0.03 17.38
N LYS A 41 32.76 -0.80 17.95
CA LYS A 41 33.88 -1.36 17.20
C LYS A 41 33.50 -2.76 16.73
N VAL A 42 33.61 -3.01 15.43
CA VAL A 42 33.31 -4.31 14.82
C VAL A 42 34.53 -4.79 14.06
N LYS A 43 34.87 -6.06 14.21
CA LYS A 43 35.98 -6.68 13.47
C LYS A 43 35.45 -7.23 12.15
N VAL A 44 35.92 -6.67 11.04
CA VAL A 44 35.56 -7.10 9.67
C VAL A 44 36.85 -7.44 8.95
N GLN A 45 36.97 -8.67 8.42
CA GLN A 45 38.16 -9.12 7.67
C GLN A 45 39.49 -8.87 8.41
N ASN A 46 39.54 -9.17 9.71
CA ASN A 46 40.69 -8.90 10.60
C ASN A 46 41.07 -7.42 10.81
N GLN A 47 40.31 -6.47 10.29
CA GLN A 47 40.44 -5.06 10.63
C GLN A 47 39.35 -4.64 11.63
N GLU A 48 39.74 -3.84 12.62
CA GLU A 48 38.79 -3.22 13.54
C GLU A 48 38.26 -1.92 12.92
N ILE A 49 36.94 -1.84 12.74
CA ILE A 49 36.26 -0.69 12.14
C ILE A 49 35.31 -0.11 13.18
N GLU A 50 35.38 1.20 13.41
CA GLU A 50 34.40 1.91 14.24
C GLU A 50 33.17 2.26 13.38
N ILE A 51 32.00 1.80 13.83
CA ILE A 51 30.71 2.04 13.18
C ILE A 51 29.90 2.96 14.07
N GLY A 52 29.49 4.11 13.52
CA GLY A 52 28.64 5.08 14.20
C GLY A 52 27.21 5.13 13.67
N ASN A 53 26.51 6.18 14.08
CA ASN A 53 25.11 6.45 13.72
C ASN A 53 24.91 6.70 12.22
N GLU A 54 25.97 6.93 11.44
CA GLU A 54 25.94 7.11 9.99
C GLU A 54 25.42 5.86 9.26
N PHE A 55 25.61 4.68 9.86
CA PHE A 55 25.25 3.38 9.29
C PHE A 55 23.86 2.88 9.72
N ILE A 56 23.19 3.58 10.63
CA ILE A 56 21.91 3.14 11.19
C ILE A 56 20.75 3.41 10.22
N VAL A 57 19.89 2.43 10.02
CA VAL A 57 18.62 2.63 9.28
C VAL A 57 17.60 3.26 10.23
N PRO A 58 16.86 4.31 9.84
CA PRO A 58 15.82 4.89 10.68
C PRO A 58 14.80 3.84 11.13
N TYR A 59 14.46 3.84 12.42
CA TYR A 59 13.51 2.89 12.99
C TYR A 59 12.74 3.53 14.14
N CYS A 60 11.61 2.92 14.50
CA CYS A 60 10.84 3.30 15.69
C CYS A 60 11.03 2.23 16.76
N PRO A 61 11.68 2.53 17.91
CA PRO A 61 11.90 1.55 18.97
C PRO A 61 10.61 0.87 19.47
N LEU A 62 9.50 1.62 19.48
CA LEU A 62 8.18 1.07 19.86
C LEU A 62 7.72 0.01 18.85
N LEU A 63 7.73 0.33 17.55
CA LEU A 63 7.33 -0.62 16.52
C LEU A 63 8.27 -1.83 16.48
N SER A 64 9.57 -1.62 16.65
CA SER A 64 10.53 -2.73 16.69
C SER A 64 10.32 -3.67 17.86
N ARG A 65 9.85 -3.17 19.00
CA ARG A 65 9.46 -4.02 20.13
C ARG A 65 8.14 -4.73 19.91
N ILE A 66 7.12 -4.04 19.39
CA ILE A 66 5.79 -4.61 19.14
C ILE A 66 5.87 -5.78 18.15
N PHE A 67 6.68 -5.64 17.09
CA PHE A 67 6.79 -6.63 16.04
C PHE A 67 8.03 -7.52 16.15
N GLU A 68 8.83 -7.36 17.21
CA GLU A 68 10.08 -8.09 17.44
C GLU A 68 11.02 -8.10 16.22
N THR A 69 10.99 -7.03 15.42
CA THR A 69 11.73 -6.94 14.15
C THR A 69 12.17 -5.52 13.85
N HIS A 70 13.31 -5.38 13.18
CA HIS A 70 13.81 -4.07 12.78
C HIS A 70 13.12 -3.62 11.48
N ALA A 71 12.11 -2.76 11.61
CA ALA A 71 11.43 -2.12 10.48
C ALA A 71 12.06 -0.77 10.15
N ASN A 72 12.36 -0.54 8.87
CA ASN A 72 12.71 0.80 8.38
C ASN A 72 11.47 1.70 8.48
N VAL A 73 11.58 2.82 9.19
CA VAL A 73 10.48 3.78 9.36
C VAL A 73 10.87 5.10 8.73
N GLU A 74 10.10 5.53 7.75
CA GLU A 74 10.36 6.79 7.05
C GLU A 74 9.16 7.76 7.16
N SER A 75 9.46 9.03 7.45
CA SER A 75 8.54 10.15 7.32
C SER A 75 8.27 10.46 5.84
N CYS A 76 7.00 10.56 5.51
CA CYS A 76 6.48 10.83 4.18
C CYS A 76 5.76 12.19 4.21
N HIS A 77 6.41 13.23 3.68
CA HIS A 77 5.84 14.59 3.71
C HIS A 77 5.69 15.23 2.33
N SER A 78 6.48 14.81 1.33
CA SER A 78 6.37 15.37 -0.02
C SER A 78 5.22 14.73 -0.82
N ALA A 79 4.61 15.51 -1.73
CA ALA A 79 3.59 15.01 -2.65
C ALA A 79 4.10 13.80 -3.46
N LYS A 80 5.40 13.78 -3.83
CA LYS A 80 6.02 12.64 -4.51
C LYS A 80 6.05 11.39 -3.64
N SER A 81 6.42 11.50 -2.36
CA SER A 81 6.44 10.38 -1.44
C SER A 81 5.04 9.85 -1.13
N ILE A 82 4.05 10.75 -0.98
CA ILE A 82 2.64 10.37 -0.77
C ILE A 82 2.11 9.67 -2.01
N LYS A 83 2.31 10.26 -3.20
CA LYS A 83 1.94 9.63 -4.48
C LYS A 83 2.58 8.26 -4.63
N TYR A 84 3.84 8.10 -4.22
CA TYR A 84 4.52 6.82 -4.21
C TYR A 84 3.80 5.83 -3.28
N LEU A 85 3.56 6.18 -2.01
CA LEU A 85 2.84 5.31 -1.07
C LEU A 85 1.46 4.91 -1.60
N CYS A 86 0.66 5.89 -2.04
CA CYS A 86 -0.64 5.64 -2.64
C CYS A 86 -0.52 4.72 -3.85
N LYS A 87 0.47 4.94 -4.73
CA LYS A 87 0.74 4.06 -5.87
C LYS A 87 0.94 2.63 -5.41
N TYR A 88 1.70 2.33 -4.35
CA TYR A 88 1.89 0.93 -3.91
C TYR A 88 0.64 0.32 -3.29
N VAL A 89 -0.13 1.10 -2.53
CA VAL A 89 -1.39 0.65 -1.93
C VAL A 89 -2.47 0.41 -3.01
N THR A 90 -2.50 1.26 -4.04
CA THR A 90 -3.49 1.17 -5.13
C THR A 90 -2.98 0.42 -6.35
N LYS A 91 -1.69 0.06 -6.39
CA LYS A 91 -1.17 -0.84 -7.41
C LYS A 91 -1.90 -2.17 -7.21
N GLY A 92 -2.62 -2.60 -8.24
CA GLY A 92 -3.28 -3.89 -8.22
C GLY A 92 -2.27 -4.99 -7.87
N SER A 93 -2.77 -6.10 -7.33
CA SER A 93 -1.91 -7.24 -7.04
C SER A 93 -1.14 -7.70 -8.26
N ASP A 94 -0.01 -8.36 -7.98
CA ASP A 94 0.76 -9.02 -9.01
C ASP A 94 -0.14 -9.95 -9.81
N MET A 95 -0.02 -9.87 -11.13
CA MET A 95 -0.77 -10.70 -12.05
C MET A 95 0.19 -11.62 -12.78
N ALA A 96 -0.23 -12.87 -12.96
CA ALA A 96 0.49 -13.86 -13.72
C ALA A 96 -0.38 -14.28 -14.91
N VAL A 97 0.27 -14.44 -16.06
CA VAL A 97 -0.33 -15.10 -17.23
C VAL A 97 0.18 -16.53 -17.24
N PHE A 98 -0.72 -17.49 -17.29
CA PHE A 98 -0.38 -18.91 -17.36
C PHE A 98 -1.07 -19.55 -18.56
N GLY A 99 -0.34 -20.46 -19.22
CA GLY A 99 -0.84 -21.25 -20.33
C GLY A 99 -1.67 -22.42 -19.84
N ILE A 100 -2.82 -22.65 -20.45
CA ILE A 100 -3.65 -23.83 -20.23
C ILE A 100 -3.45 -24.76 -21.43
N ALA A 101 -3.18 -26.04 -21.15
CA ALA A 101 -3.10 -27.04 -22.20
C ALA A 101 -4.48 -27.18 -22.86
N SER A 102 -4.56 -26.76 -24.12
CA SER A 102 -5.77 -26.76 -24.94
C SER A 102 -5.48 -27.48 -26.25
N GLU A 103 -6.48 -28.17 -26.78
CA GLU A 103 -6.38 -28.91 -28.04
C GLU A 103 -6.25 -27.97 -29.25
N ASN A 104 -6.67 -26.70 -29.11
CA ASN A 104 -6.68 -25.72 -30.19
C ASN A 104 -5.54 -24.70 -30.03
N VAL A 105 -4.42 -24.96 -30.73
CA VAL A 105 -3.19 -24.15 -30.65
C VAL A 105 -3.39 -22.69 -31.11
N ASN A 106 -4.42 -22.41 -31.91
CA ASN A 106 -4.65 -21.09 -32.52
C ASN A 106 -5.58 -20.16 -31.72
N ASP A 107 -6.15 -20.60 -30.61
CA ASP A 107 -7.04 -19.77 -29.78
C ASP A 107 -6.31 -19.19 -28.57
N GLU A 108 -5.76 -17.99 -28.72
CA GLU A 108 -5.00 -17.30 -27.67
C GLU A 108 -5.82 -17.08 -26.38
N ILE A 109 -7.15 -16.89 -26.49
CA ILE A 109 -8.03 -16.60 -25.35
C ILE A 109 -8.24 -17.86 -24.50
N SER A 110 -8.42 -19.03 -25.12
CA SER A 110 -8.49 -20.28 -24.36
C SER A 110 -7.11 -20.77 -23.89
N ASN A 111 -6.05 -20.42 -24.62
CA ASN A 111 -4.69 -20.87 -24.32
C ASN A 111 -4.03 -20.10 -23.19
N PHE A 112 -4.39 -18.83 -22.95
CA PHE A 112 -3.78 -18.01 -21.90
C PHE A 112 -4.82 -17.41 -20.96
N GLN A 113 -4.63 -17.66 -19.66
CA GLN A 113 -5.41 -17.02 -18.62
C GLN A 113 -4.56 -16.10 -17.77
N MET A 114 -5.16 -14.98 -17.39
CA MET A 114 -4.57 -14.01 -16.49
C MET A 114 -5.19 -14.16 -15.10
N GLY A 115 -4.35 -14.47 -14.12
CA GLY A 115 -4.75 -14.62 -12.72
C GLY A 115 -4.09 -13.59 -11.84
N ARG A 116 -4.79 -13.23 -10.75
CA ARG A 116 -4.21 -12.44 -9.66
C ARG A 116 -3.46 -13.38 -8.71
N TYR A 117 -2.20 -13.06 -8.42
CA TYR A 117 -1.48 -13.69 -7.32
C TYR A 117 -2.00 -13.15 -5.98
N VAL A 118 -2.34 -14.08 -5.07
CA VAL A 118 -2.74 -13.77 -3.70
C VAL A 118 -1.86 -14.61 -2.79
N SER A 119 -1.05 -13.95 -1.94
CA SER A 119 -0.22 -14.66 -0.97
C SER A 119 -1.08 -15.36 0.09
N THR A 120 -0.55 -16.41 0.72
CA THR A 120 -1.27 -17.15 1.79
C THR A 120 -1.77 -16.22 2.90
N ASN A 121 -0.96 -15.24 3.30
CA ASN A 121 -1.32 -14.27 4.32
C ASN A 121 -2.46 -13.37 3.87
N GLU A 122 -2.42 -12.84 2.64
CA GLU A 122 -3.50 -12.03 2.08
C GLU A 122 -4.80 -12.84 1.95
N ALA A 123 -4.71 -14.11 1.51
CA ALA A 123 -5.86 -14.99 1.36
C ALA A 123 -6.55 -15.24 2.71
N LEU A 124 -5.79 -15.55 3.76
CA LEU A 124 -6.33 -15.75 5.10
C LEU A 124 -6.98 -14.47 5.65
N TRP A 125 -6.33 -13.31 5.46
CA TRP A 125 -6.87 -12.01 5.89
C TRP A 125 -8.21 -11.70 5.23
N ARG A 126 -8.32 -12.00 3.92
CA ARG A 126 -9.57 -11.85 3.15
C ARG A 126 -10.63 -12.86 3.58
N LEU A 127 -10.27 -14.14 3.77
CA LEU A 127 -11.19 -15.20 4.19
C LEU A 127 -11.84 -14.86 5.55
N LEU A 128 -11.03 -14.34 6.48
CA LEU A 128 -11.48 -13.91 7.80
C LEU A 128 -12.13 -12.52 7.81
N SER A 129 -12.26 -11.87 6.64
CA SER A 129 -12.85 -10.53 6.48
C SER A 129 -12.19 -9.46 7.35
N PHE A 130 -10.89 -9.58 7.61
CA PHE A 130 -10.13 -8.57 8.34
C PHE A 130 -9.91 -7.31 7.48
N GLN A 131 -9.91 -6.15 8.13
CA GLN A 131 -9.60 -4.89 7.47
C GLN A 131 -8.15 -4.91 6.96
N ILE A 132 -7.97 -4.65 5.67
CA ILE A 132 -6.65 -4.65 5.01
C ILE A 132 -6.02 -3.26 5.09
N HIS A 133 -6.83 -2.21 5.02
CA HIS A 133 -6.38 -0.84 5.15
C HIS A 133 -7.51 0.02 5.68
N GLU A 134 -7.17 1.02 6.48
CA GLU A 134 -8.08 2.06 6.94
C GLU A 134 -7.61 3.39 6.37
N ARG A 135 -8.55 4.27 6.01
CA ARG A 135 -8.25 5.63 5.54
C ARG A 135 -9.07 6.60 6.37
N TYR A 136 -8.46 7.70 6.78
CA TYR A 136 -9.16 8.81 7.41
C TYR A 136 -8.85 10.10 6.64
N PRO A 137 -9.84 10.75 6.01
CA PRO A 137 -11.26 10.35 5.94
C PRO A 137 -11.44 9.07 5.09
N THR A 138 -12.50 8.31 5.39
CA THR A 138 -12.80 7.05 4.71
C THR A 138 -13.10 7.30 3.23
N VAL A 139 -12.31 6.69 2.34
CA VAL A 139 -12.53 6.74 0.89
C VAL A 139 -12.99 5.37 0.43
N VAL A 140 -14.26 5.25 0.04
CA VAL A 140 -14.84 3.99 -0.46
C VAL A 140 -15.05 4.09 -1.96
N HIS A 141 -14.63 3.06 -2.69
CA HIS A 141 -14.90 2.98 -4.12
C HIS A 141 -16.35 2.55 -4.35
N LEU A 142 -17.16 3.41 -4.95
CA LEU A 142 -18.53 3.06 -5.33
C LEU A 142 -18.50 2.13 -6.55
N ALA A 143 -19.36 1.10 -6.54
CA ALA A 143 -19.57 0.24 -7.69
C ALA A 143 -20.40 1.01 -8.72
N VAL A 144 -19.75 1.80 -9.57
CA VAL A 144 -20.45 2.61 -10.59
C VAL A 144 -20.97 1.70 -11.69
N HIS A 145 -22.27 1.79 -11.96
CA HIS A 145 -22.97 1.08 -13.02
C HIS A 145 -24.13 1.93 -13.54
N LEU A 146 -24.64 1.61 -14.72
CA LEU A 146 -25.88 2.20 -15.24
C LEU A 146 -27.09 1.71 -14.42
N GLU A 147 -28.22 2.37 -14.58
CA GLU A 147 -29.49 1.91 -14.01
C GLU A 147 -29.75 0.45 -14.42
N ASN A 148 -29.99 -0.43 -13.44
CA ASN A 148 -30.15 -1.87 -13.61
C ASN A 148 -28.92 -2.62 -14.20
N GLY A 149 -27.77 -1.95 -14.31
CA GLY A 149 -26.50 -2.52 -14.77
C GLY A 149 -25.62 -3.11 -13.67
N GLN A 150 -26.12 -3.27 -12.44
CA GLN A 150 -25.37 -3.82 -11.32
C GLN A 150 -24.96 -5.27 -11.57
N ARG A 151 -23.74 -5.62 -11.15
CA ARG A 151 -23.31 -7.02 -11.09
C ARG A 151 -24.01 -7.72 -9.93
N VAL A 152 -24.79 -8.74 -10.23
CA VAL A 152 -25.50 -9.56 -9.24
C VAL A 152 -25.04 -11.01 -9.33
N TYR A 153 -24.65 -11.58 -8.20
CA TYR A 153 -24.37 -13.02 -8.08
C TYR A 153 -25.66 -13.74 -7.70
N PHE A 154 -25.99 -14.82 -8.40
CA PHE A 154 -27.21 -15.61 -8.18
C PHE A 154 -26.94 -17.10 -8.36
N THR A 155 -27.86 -17.92 -7.86
CA THR A 155 -27.96 -19.36 -8.12
C THR A 155 -29.24 -19.62 -8.90
N GLU A 156 -29.38 -20.79 -9.52
CA GLU A 156 -30.60 -21.15 -10.29
C GLU A 156 -31.87 -20.97 -9.45
N ALA A 157 -31.82 -21.31 -8.15
CA ALA A 157 -32.95 -21.19 -7.24
C ALA A 157 -33.38 -19.75 -6.92
N ASN A 158 -32.48 -18.75 -7.03
CA ASN A 158 -32.77 -17.37 -6.63
C ASN A 158 -32.68 -16.35 -7.80
N ALA A 159 -32.43 -16.82 -9.02
CA ALA A 159 -32.25 -15.96 -10.19
C ALA A 159 -33.46 -15.03 -10.42
N ALA A 160 -34.68 -15.59 -10.41
CA ALA A 160 -35.92 -14.82 -10.60
C ALA A 160 -36.09 -13.75 -9.50
N GLN A 161 -35.91 -14.13 -8.24
CA GLN A 161 -36.01 -13.22 -7.10
C GLN A 161 -34.98 -12.08 -7.18
N ARG A 162 -33.74 -12.39 -7.58
CA ARG A 162 -32.67 -11.39 -7.70
C ARG A 162 -32.85 -10.46 -8.91
N ALA A 163 -33.51 -10.93 -9.97
CA ALA A 163 -33.88 -10.10 -11.11
C ALA A 163 -34.99 -9.10 -10.75
N GLU A 164 -35.99 -9.54 -9.98
CA GLU A 164 -37.06 -8.66 -9.49
C GLU A 164 -36.57 -7.68 -8.42
N ARG A 165 -35.74 -8.16 -7.47
CA ARG A 165 -35.23 -7.37 -6.36
C ARG A 165 -33.71 -7.49 -6.27
N PRO A 166 -32.98 -6.70 -7.06
CA PRO A 166 -31.53 -6.71 -7.01
C PRO A 166 -31.03 -6.23 -5.63
N PRO A 167 -29.94 -6.83 -5.11
CA PRO A 167 -29.33 -6.39 -3.87
C PRO A 167 -28.79 -4.96 -4.02
N SER A 168 -28.79 -4.20 -2.93
CA SER A 168 -28.22 -2.86 -2.93
C SER A 168 -26.71 -2.90 -3.20
N THR A 169 -26.25 -2.01 -4.08
CA THR A 169 -24.83 -1.78 -4.31
C THR A 169 -24.34 -0.64 -3.42
N THR A 170 -23.03 -0.44 -3.33
CA THR A 170 -22.46 0.73 -2.64
C THR A 170 -22.96 2.04 -3.26
N LEU A 171 -23.20 2.07 -4.58
CA LEU A 171 -23.74 3.24 -5.28
C LEU A 171 -25.21 3.50 -4.92
N THR A 172 -26.09 2.50 -5.01
CA THR A 172 -27.51 2.70 -4.69
C THR A 172 -27.73 3.01 -3.22
N SER A 173 -26.89 2.44 -2.34
CA SER A 173 -26.92 2.72 -0.91
C SER A 173 -26.46 4.15 -0.61
N PHE A 174 -25.48 4.67 -1.37
CA PHE A 174 -25.06 6.07 -1.28
C PHE A 174 -26.20 7.01 -1.72
N PHE A 175 -26.89 6.72 -2.82
CA PHE A 175 -28.05 7.53 -3.23
C PHE A 175 -29.16 7.56 -2.18
N ALA A 176 -29.52 6.40 -1.63
CA ALA A 176 -30.49 6.33 -0.53
C ALA A 176 -30.03 7.12 0.71
N MET A 177 -28.72 7.14 0.99
CA MET A 177 -28.16 7.93 2.08
C MET A 177 -28.26 9.44 1.81
N CYS A 178 -27.97 9.88 0.58
CA CYS A 178 -28.12 11.28 0.18
C CYS A 178 -29.57 11.78 0.27
N GLU A 179 -30.56 10.91 0.15
CA GLU A 179 -31.97 11.25 0.38
C GLU A 179 -32.28 11.51 1.86
N SER A 180 -31.62 10.78 2.77
CA SER A 180 -31.88 10.86 4.21
C SER A 180 -30.99 11.83 4.98
N ASP A 181 -29.76 12.08 4.52
CA ASP A 181 -28.74 12.86 5.21
C ASP A 181 -28.32 14.07 4.38
N PRO A 182 -28.68 15.30 4.82
CA PRO A 182 -28.27 16.53 4.16
C PRO A 182 -26.76 16.69 3.99
N PHE A 183 -25.95 16.14 4.90
CA PHE A 183 -24.50 16.17 4.76
C PHE A 183 -24.03 15.24 3.62
N ALA A 184 -24.57 14.02 3.55
CA ALA A 184 -24.26 13.09 2.46
C ALA A 184 -24.62 13.66 1.09
N ALA A 185 -25.69 14.45 1.00
CA ALA A 185 -26.07 15.17 -0.23
C ALA A 185 -25.05 16.23 -0.68
N THR A 186 -24.21 16.74 0.23
CA THR A 186 -23.13 17.69 -0.12
C THR A 186 -21.87 17.01 -0.66
N LEU A 187 -21.74 15.68 -0.55
CA LEU A 187 -20.55 14.95 -0.99
C LEU A 187 -20.62 14.70 -2.51
N LEU A 188 -19.79 15.39 -3.30
CA LEU A 188 -19.71 15.10 -4.73
C LEU A 188 -18.88 13.82 -4.97
N PRO A 189 -19.22 13.01 -5.99
CA PRO A 189 -18.40 11.86 -6.42
C PRO A 189 -16.94 12.24 -6.76
N PHE A 190 -16.67 13.52 -7.01
CA PHE A 190 -15.36 14.07 -7.35
C PHE A 190 -14.62 14.77 -6.20
N ASP A 191 -15.22 14.92 -5.01
CA ASP A 191 -14.61 15.67 -3.90
C ASP A 191 -13.38 14.98 -3.27
N PHE A 192 -13.00 13.81 -3.76
CA PHE A 192 -11.73 13.15 -3.43
C PHE A 192 -10.55 13.52 -4.34
N LYS A 193 -10.74 14.32 -5.40
CA LYS A 193 -9.63 14.76 -6.27
C LYS A 193 -8.91 16.02 -5.81
N ARG A 194 -9.30 16.64 -4.69
CA ARG A 194 -8.75 17.95 -4.27
C ARG A 194 -7.88 17.95 -3.00
N LEU A 195 -7.30 16.81 -2.65
CA LEU A 195 -6.29 16.68 -1.59
C LEU A 195 -5.10 15.78 -1.99
N LEU A 196 -4.68 15.82 -3.26
CA LEU A 196 -3.38 15.34 -3.72
C LEU A 196 -2.81 16.26 -4.79
#